data_AF-A0A946AK15-F1
#
_entry.id   AF-A0A946AK15-F1
#
_cell.length_a   1.000
_cell.length_b   1.000
_cell.length_c   1.000
_cell.angle_alpha   90.00
_cell.angle_beta   90.00
_cell.angle_gamma   90.00
#
_symmetry.space_group_name_H-M   'P 1'
#
loop_
_entity.id
_entity.type
_entity.pdbx_description
1 polymer ?
#
loop_
_entity_poly.entity_id
_entity_poly.type
_entity_poly.pdbx_seq_one_letter_code
_entity_poly.pdbx_strand_id
1 'polypeptide(L)'
;MSNKKPGPTIAMFAVVAVIVLVSGQLFAQQSANTTFRLLSFEVTNSGPRLGTTRGNGDQDIVDVHNAMTYLYASGAPEAHNLPAIPIDMKSLIEAGDLPIQAARSLHDTMTAIREMGGFKEPGGERRVFHPPGSIGYLPPIAAPSKVISLAGAYQRTLPDGTPGAWDDAEYPSFFFKSPASLAGHGTDINLWGLLTTGVYEPEFAIVIGRKARAVSAAEALDYVVGYTMMNDVSSRDLPMGAHPVQGGSMSKSLDSFTPLGPYLTLKEDVPDPNNIGVVGVINGERHIWPIPNGNTSFLTFPVEEVIAYLSERMTLLPGDVIATGVPQPTMIFAEGQVVEVRIGNLGTLRNKVVSEPIPGHTPIQPRIVE
;
A
#
# COMPACT_ATOMS: atom_id res chain seq x y z
N MET A 1 -47.47 65.07 14.34
CA MET A 1 -46.28 65.88 14.67
C MET A 1 -45.58 65.15 15.81
N SER A 2 -44.32 64.75 15.83
CA SER A 2 -43.15 65.04 15.02
C SER A 2 -42.18 63.84 15.17
N ASN A 3 -41.53 63.51 14.06
CA ASN A 3 -40.27 62.78 13.93
C ASN A 3 -39.26 62.98 15.08
N LYS A 4 -38.50 61.91 15.39
CA LYS A 4 -37.03 61.93 15.43
C LYS A 4 -36.46 60.50 15.27
N LYS A 5 -35.50 60.39 14.34
CA LYS A 5 -34.80 59.18 13.86
C LYS A 5 -33.87 58.56 14.92
N PRO A 6 -33.53 57.25 14.84
CA PRO A 6 -32.24 56.76 15.28
C PRO A 6 -31.26 56.64 14.09
N GLY A 7 -30.01 57.07 14.31
CA GLY A 7 -28.88 56.83 13.41
C GLY A 7 -28.28 55.42 13.60
N PRO A 8 -27.43 54.97 12.66
CA PRO A 8 -26.80 53.65 12.72
C PRO A 8 -25.70 53.66 13.81
N THR A 9 -25.12 52.55 14.27
CA THR A 9 -24.18 51.73 13.50
C THR A 9 -23.65 50.57 14.37
N ILE A 10 -23.25 49.50 13.68
CA ILE A 10 -22.27 48.45 14.06
C ILE A 10 -22.78 47.31 14.94
N ALA A 11 -23.27 46.30 14.24
CA ALA A 11 -23.20 44.90 14.65
C ALA A 11 -21.73 44.47 14.82
N MET A 12 -21.38 44.02 16.02
CA MET A 12 -20.17 43.24 16.28
C MET A 12 -20.47 42.41 17.53
N PHE A 13 -19.94 41.19 17.60
CA PHE A 13 -20.18 40.16 18.63
C PHE A 13 -21.36 39.20 18.42
N ALA A 14 -21.27 38.38 17.36
CA ALA A 14 -21.76 36.99 17.39
C ALA A 14 -21.20 36.15 16.22
N VAL A 15 -19.88 36.15 15.99
CA VAL A 15 -19.23 35.25 15.02
C VAL A 15 -17.90 34.75 15.58
N VAL A 16 -17.94 33.92 16.63
CA VAL A 16 -16.76 33.12 17.04
C VAL A 16 -17.13 31.68 17.48
N ALA A 17 -18.41 31.35 17.68
CA ALA A 17 -18.78 30.03 18.25
C ALA A 17 -19.35 29.00 17.24
N VAL A 18 -19.34 29.25 15.93
CA VAL A 18 -19.91 28.31 14.92
C VAL A 18 -18.87 27.78 13.92
N ILE A 19 -17.61 28.21 14.00
CA ILE A 19 -16.56 27.82 13.03
C ILE A 19 -15.71 26.62 13.51
N VAL A 20 -15.86 26.14 14.76
CA VAL A 20 -15.06 25.02 15.31
C VAL A 20 -15.79 23.67 15.29
N LEU A 21 -17.08 23.63 14.90
CA LEU A 21 -17.87 22.39 14.85
C LEU A 21 -18.26 21.93 13.44
N VAL A 22 -17.92 22.69 12.40
CA VAL A 22 -18.25 22.35 11.00
C VAL A 22 -17.04 21.83 10.20
N SER A 23 -15.82 21.97 10.72
CA SER A 23 -14.59 21.43 10.12
C SER A 23 -14.26 19.99 10.53
N GLY A 24 -14.90 19.45 11.57
CA GLY A 24 -14.64 18.10 12.09
C GLY A 24 -15.50 16.97 11.50
N GLN A 25 -16.48 17.28 10.65
CA GLN A 25 -17.44 16.30 10.11
C GLN A 25 -17.63 16.35 8.58
N LEU A 26 -16.95 17.24 7.86
CA LEU A 26 -17.07 17.35 6.39
C LEU A 26 -15.98 16.64 5.58
N PHE A 27 -15.02 15.98 6.25
CA PHE A 27 -14.25 14.87 5.66
C PHE A 27 -14.81 13.54 6.15
N ALA A 28 -16.10 13.29 5.93
CA ALA A 28 -16.59 11.92 5.93
C ALA A 28 -15.60 11.11 5.08
N GLN A 29 -14.85 10.16 5.63
CA GLN A 29 -15.39 8.85 5.92
C GLN A 29 -16.45 8.48 4.86
N GLN A 30 -16.11 8.60 3.58
CA GLN A 30 -16.60 7.62 2.62
C GLN A 30 -16.19 6.28 3.23
N SER A 31 -17.17 5.59 3.81
CA SER A 31 -16.91 4.76 4.99
C SER A 31 -15.78 3.79 4.69
N ALA A 32 -14.74 3.78 5.52
CA ALA A 32 -13.63 2.86 5.31
C ALA A 32 -14.12 1.39 5.27
N ASN A 33 -15.32 1.13 5.81
CA ASN A 33 -16.07 -0.14 5.78
C ASN A 33 -16.62 -0.54 4.39
N THR A 34 -16.62 0.36 3.40
CA THR A 34 -17.19 0.05 2.07
C THR A 34 -16.17 0.06 0.93
N THR A 35 -14.93 0.51 1.18
CA THR A 35 -13.88 0.54 0.14
C THR A 35 -13.65 -0.85 -0.42
N PHE A 36 -13.80 -1.01 -1.74
CA PHE A 36 -13.52 -2.26 -2.42
C PHE A 36 -12.02 -2.48 -2.54
N ARG A 37 -11.58 -3.71 -2.34
CA ARG A 37 -10.17 -4.06 -2.34
C ARG A 37 -9.93 -5.36 -3.06
N LEU A 38 -8.81 -5.39 -3.76
CA LEU A 38 -8.24 -6.60 -4.35
C LEU A 38 -7.11 -7.11 -3.45
N LEU A 39 -6.96 -8.42 -3.36
CA LEU A 39 -5.84 -9.05 -2.66
C LEU A 39 -5.41 -10.33 -3.35
N SER A 40 -4.17 -10.73 -3.07
CA SER A 40 -3.67 -12.07 -3.35
C SER A 40 -3.58 -12.81 -2.02
N PHE A 41 -4.06 -14.05 -1.98
CA PHE A 41 -4.04 -14.86 -0.77
C PHE A 41 -3.81 -16.33 -1.09
N GLU A 42 -3.59 -17.14 -0.07
CA GLU A 42 -3.57 -18.58 -0.17
C GLU A 42 -4.35 -19.24 0.98
N VAL A 43 -4.73 -20.50 0.77
CA VAL A 43 -5.40 -21.32 1.78
C VAL A 43 -4.63 -22.63 1.88
N THR A 44 -3.97 -22.87 3.02
CA THR A 44 -3.30 -24.15 3.31
C THR A 44 -2.39 -24.64 2.15
N ASN A 45 -1.48 -23.78 1.68
CA ASN A 45 -0.58 -24.07 0.54
C ASN A 45 -1.29 -24.35 -0.80
N SER A 46 -2.50 -23.82 -1.00
CA SER A 46 -3.20 -23.93 -2.29
C SER A 46 -2.48 -23.26 -3.46
N GLY A 47 -1.42 -22.51 -3.18
CA GLY A 47 -0.87 -21.51 -4.08
C GLY A 47 -1.71 -20.23 -4.11
N PRO A 48 -1.25 -19.21 -4.86
CA PRO A 48 -1.88 -17.90 -4.92
C PRO A 48 -3.27 -17.93 -5.53
N ARG A 49 -4.18 -17.16 -4.94
CA ARG A 49 -5.56 -16.96 -5.36
C ARG A 49 -5.89 -15.47 -5.40
N LEU A 50 -6.72 -15.07 -6.35
CA LEU A 50 -7.28 -13.73 -6.42
C LEU A 50 -8.50 -13.62 -5.49
N GLY A 51 -8.45 -12.66 -4.57
CA GLY A 51 -9.52 -12.37 -3.62
C GLY A 51 -10.03 -10.94 -3.75
N THR A 52 -11.26 -10.73 -3.29
CA THR A 52 -11.83 -9.39 -3.08
C THR A 52 -12.35 -9.26 -1.67
N THR A 53 -12.32 -8.05 -1.14
CA THR A 53 -12.95 -7.72 0.15
C THR A 53 -13.46 -6.29 0.13
N ARG A 54 -14.19 -5.91 1.16
CA ARG A 54 -14.55 -4.53 1.44
C ARG A 54 -14.10 -4.19 2.86
N GLY A 55 -13.96 -2.91 3.16
CA GLY A 55 -13.66 -2.50 4.52
C GLY A 55 -12.17 -2.36 4.81
N ASN A 56 -11.77 -2.59 6.05
CA ASN A 56 -10.37 -2.43 6.51
C ASN A 56 -9.76 -3.76 6.98
N GLY A 57 -10.21 -4.88 6.40
CA GLY A 57 -9.76 -6.23 6.79
C GLY A 57 -10.58 -6.89 7.88
N ASP A 58 -11.75 -6.32 8.17
CA ASP A 58 -12.76 -6.81 9.09
C ASP A 58 -13.84 -7.67 8.41
N GLN A 59 -13.90 -7.64 7.07
CA GLN A 59 -14.87 -8.40 6.29
C GLN A 59 -14.27 -9.64 5.67
N ASP A 60 -15.12 -10.63 5.43
CA ASP A 60 -14.72 -11.84 4.72
C ASP A 60 -14.14 -11.52 3.33
N ILE A 61 -13.20 -12.37 2.95
CA ILE A 61 -12.60 -12.39 1.63
C ILE A 61 -13.47 -13.28 0.74
N VAL A 62 -13.85 -12.76 -0.41
CA VAL A 62 -14.49 -13.54 -1.47
C VAL A 62 -13.39 -14.07 -2.40
N ASP A 63 -13.24 -15.39 -2.45
CA ASP A 63 -12.43 -16.08 -3.45
C ASP A 63 -13.11 -15.92 -4.82
N VAL A 64 -12.47 -15.19 -5.73
CA VAL A 64 -13.06 -14.79 -7.02
C VAL A 64 -13.41 -16.00 -7.89
N HIS A 65 -12.57 -17.04 -7.90
CA HIS A 65 -12.76 -18.17 -8.81
C HIS A 65 -13.73 -19.19 -8.26
N ASN A 66 -13.73 -19.38 -6.93
CA ASN A 66 -14.75 -20.18 -6.27
C ASN A 66 -16.12 -19.50 -6.32
N ALA A 67 -16.19 -18.17 -6.17
CA ALA A 67 -17.41 -17.39 -6.38
C ALA A 67 -17.97 -17.60 -7.79
N MET A 68 -17.12 -17.47 -8.81
CA MET A 68 -17.53 -17.67 -10.20
C MET A 68 -18.03 -19.10 -10.46
N THR A 69 -17.31 -20.09 -9.92
CA THR A 69 -17.70 -21.52 -9.99
C THR A 69 -19.05 -21.76 -9.32
N TYR A 70 -19.29 -21.14 -8.17
CA TYR A 70 -20.57 -21.22 -7.45
C TYR A 70 -21.72 -20.68 -8.31
N LEU A 71 -21.56 -19.50 -8.92
CA LEU A 71 -22.59 -18.90 -9.75
C LEU A 71 -22.92 -19.74 -11.00
N TYR A 72 -21.90 -20.29 -11.67
CA TYR A 72 -22.12 -21.22 -12.78
C TYR A 72 -22.86 -22.48 -12.34
N ALA A 73 -22.47 -23.07 -11.21
CA ALA A 73 -23.12 -24.28 -10.69
C ALA A 73 -24.57 -24.03 -10.23
N SER A 74 -24.90 -22.82 -9.77
CA SER A 74 -26.27 -22.45 -9.40
C SER A 74 -27.15 -22.06 -10.59
N GLY A 75 -26.60 -21.98 -11.81
CA GLY A 75 -27.33 -21.50 -12.99
C GLY A 75 -27.72 -20.02 -12.89
N ALA A 76 -26.95 -19.22 -12.13
CA ALA A 76 -27.22 -17.81 -11.94
C ALA A 76 -27.04 -17.05 -13.27
N PRO A 77 -28.05 -16.32 -13.78
CA PRO A 77 -27.94 -15.56 -15.03
C PRO A 77 -26.75 -14.59 -15.05
N GLU A 78 -26.39 -14.05 -13.89
CA GLU A 78 -25.25 -13.14 -13.68
C GLU A 78 -23.93 -13.79 -14.12
N ALA A 79 -23.77 -15.11 -13.95
CA ALA A 79 -22.56 -15.83 -14.33
C ALA A 79 -22.26 -15.76 -15.84
N HIS A 80 -23.30 -15.65 -16.67
CA HIS A 80 -23.16 -15.63 -18.12
C HIS A 80 -22.85 -14.24 -18.68
N ASN A 81 -23.06 -13.19 -17.87
CA ASN A 81 -22.87 -11.79 -18.29
C ASN A 81 -21.56 -11.18 -17.77
N LEU A 82 -20.86 -11.86 -16.85
CA LEU A 82 -19.58 -11.39 -16.34
C LEU A 82 -18.47 -11.60 -17.39
N PRO A 83 -17.67 -10.56 -17.67
CA PRO A 83 -16.40 -10.72 -18.38
C PRO A 83 -15.50 -11.78 -17.72
N ALA A 84 -14.60 -12.37 -18.50
CA ALA A 84 -13.59 -13.26 -17.96
C ALA A 84 -12.71 -12.50 -16.94
N ILE A 85 -12.56 -13.08 -15.75
CA ILE A 85 -11.68 -12.57 -14.70
C ILE A 85 -10.42 -13.44 -14.67
N PRO A 86 -9.22 -12.89 -14.90
CA PRO A 86 -7.97 -13.65 -14.82
C PRO A 86 -7.70 -14.25 -13.43
N ILE A 87 -6.91 -15.32 -13.40
CA ILE A 87 -6.70 -16.14 -12.19
C ILE A 87 -5.85 -15.47 -11.10
N ASP A 88 -4.99 -14.55 -11.50
CA ASP A 88 -4.04 -13.87 -10.63
C ASP A 88 -4.09 -12.35 -10.83
N MET A 89 -3.58 -11.62 -9.83
CA MET A 89 -3.61 -10.16 -9.81
C MET A 89 -2.84 -9.53 -10.98
N LYS A 90 -1.71 -10.12 -11.40
CA LYS A 90 -0.89 -9.53 -12.47
C LYS A 90 -1.64 -9.58 -13.79
N SER A 91 -2.16 -10.75 -14.13
CA SER A 91 -2.99 -10.96 -15.32
C SER A 91 -4.27 -10.11 -15.26
N LEU A 92 -4.86 -9.92 -14.08
CA LEU A 92 -6.01 -9.03 -13.87
C LEU A 92 -5.67 -7.58 -14.24
N ILE A 93 -4.56 -7.05 -13.72
CA ILE A 93 -4.12 -5.67 -14.00
C ILE A 93 -3.74 -5.52 -15.48
N GLU A 94 -3.03 -6.48 -16.06
CA GLU A 94 -2.66 -6.48 -17.48
C GLU A 94 -3.89 -6.48 -18.41
N ALA A 95 -4.98 -7.11 -17.99
CA ALA A 95 -6.24 -7.15 -18.74
C ALA A 95 -7.07 -5.84 -18.63
N GLY A 96 -6.73 -4.95 -17.70
CA GLY A 96 -7.31 -3.61 -17.56
C GLY A 96 -8.62 -3.54 -16.77
N ASP A 97 -9.34 -2.43 -16.94
CA ASP A 97 -10.42 -2.03 -16.03
C ASP A 97 -11.65 -2.97 -16.08
N LEU A 98 -11.95 -3.57 -17.23
CA LEU A 98 -13.17 -4.37 -17.40
C LEU A 98 -13.18 -5.63 -16.50
N PRO A 99 -12.15 -6.48 -16.48
CA PRO A 99 -12.07 -7.57 -15.51
C PRO A 99 -12.03 -7.14 -14.04
N ILE A 100 -11.43 -5.99 -13.73
CA ILE A 100 -11.43 -5.42 -12.36
C ILE A 100 -12.86 -5.06 -11.94
N GLN A 101 -13.63 -4.40 -12.81
CA GLN A 101 -15.04 -4.10 -12.59
C GLN A 101 -15.90 -5.36 -12.48
N ALA A 102 -15.56 -6.41 -13.25
CA ALA A 102 -16.21 -7.72 -13.13
C ALA A 102 -15.95 -8.37 -11.76
N ALA A 103 -14.72 -8.30 -11.23
CA ALA A 103 -14.40 -8.78 -9.89
C ALA A 103 -15.16 -8.00 -8.79
N ARG A 104 -15.29 -6.67 -8.96
CA ARG A 104 -16.12 -5.82 -8.08
C ARG A 104 -17.60 -6.23 -8.11
N SER A 105 -18.14 -6.43 -9.31
CA SER A 105 -19.53 -6.84 -9.49
C SER A 105 -19.79 -8.23 -8.91
N LEU A 106 -18.86 -9.17 -9.12
CA LEU A 106 -18.93 -10.52 -8.55
C LEU A 106 -18.94 -10.49 -7.02
N HIS A 107 -18.09 -9.65 -6.39
CA HIS A 107 -18.08 -9.46 -4.95
C HIS A 107 -19.45 -9.02 -4.42
N ASP A 108 -20.05 -8.02 -5.07
CA ASP A 108 -21.33 -7.45 -4.67
C ASP A 108 -22.48 -8.47 -4.86
N THR A 109 -22.49 -9.19 -5.98
CA THR A 109 -23.44 -10.27 -6.24
C THR A 109 -23.34 -11.38 -5.19
N MET A 110 -22.12 -11.85 -4.88
CA MET A 110 -21.95 -12.91 -3.88
C MET A 110 -22.37 -12.46 -2.49
N THR A 111 -22.01 -11.25 -2.09
CA THR A 111 -22.41 -10.69 -0.80
C THR A 111 -23.94 -10.60 -0.69
N ALA A 112 -24.62 -10.10 -1.74
CA ALA A 112 -26.08 -10.06 -1.77
C ALA A 112 -26.72 -11.46 -1.71
N ILE A 113 -26.19 -12.44 -2.45
CA ILE A 113 -26.67 -13.84 -2.40
C ILE A 113 -26.55 -14.41 -0.97
N ARG A 114 -25.46 -14.11 -0.27
CA ARG A 114 -25.24 -14.53 1.11
C ARG A 114 -26.25 -13.89 2.07
N GLU A 115 -26.50 -12.59 1.92
CA GLU A 115 -27.43 -11.82 2.77
C GLU A 115 -28.90 -12.22 2.55
N MET A 116 -29.29 -12.61 1.34
CA MET A 116 -30.65 -13.08 1.05
C MET A 116 -31.00 -14.44 1.67
N GLY A 117 -30.06 -15.13 2.32
CA GLY A 117 -30.34 -16.31 3.16
C GLY A 117 -30.50 -17.64 2.43
N GLY A 118 -30.14 -17.71 1.14
CA GLY A 118 -30.15 -18.95 0.34
C GLY A 118 -28.77 -19.56 0.06
N PHE A 119 -27.70 -18.84 0.38
CA PHE A 119 -26.33 -19.26 0.14
C PHE A 119 -25.93 -20.43 1.05
N LYS A 120 -25.41 -21.50 0.45
CA LYS A 120 -24.77 -22.59 1.17
C LYS A 120 -23.29 -22.59 0.83
N GLU A 121 -22.48 -22.19 1.80
CA GLU A 121 -21.02 -22.16 1.67
C GLU A 121 -20.50 -23.55 1.25
N PRO A 122 -19.82 -23.67 0.09
CA PRO A 122 -19.15 -24.90 -0.26
C PRO A 122 -18.03 -25.22 0.74
N GLY A 123 -17.86 -26.50 1.07
CA GLY A 123 -16.79 -26.95 1.96
C GLY A 123 -15.42 -27.04 1.27
N GLY A 124 -14.36 -27.12 2.08
CA GLY A 124 -13.00 -27.41 1.62
C GLY A 124 -12.44 -26.37 0.66
N GLU A 125 -11.78 -26.83 -0.41
CA GLU A 125 -11.07 -25.99 -1.39
C GLU A 125 -11.98 -25.09 -2.23
N ARG A 126 -13.30 -25.36 -2.22
CA ARG A 126 -14.33 -24.62 -2.99
C ARG A 126 -15.02 -23.52 -2.20
N ARG A 127 -14.62 -23.30 -0.94
CA ARG A 127 -15.13 -22.22 -0.10
C ARG A 127 -15.05 -20.88 -0.84
N VAL A 128 -16.13 -20.11 -0.78
CA VAL A 128 -16.22 -18.78 -1.40
C VAL A 128 -15.85 -17.70 -0.41
N PHE A 129 -16.42 -17.73 0.81
CA PHE A 129 -16.11 -16.73 1.83
C PHE A 129 -15.12 -17.27 2.86
N HIS A 130 -14.03 -16.53 3.00
CA HIS A 130 -12.95 -16.80 3.94
C HIS A 130 -12.90 -15.70 5.00
N PRO A 131 -13.03 -16.02 6.29
CA PRO A 131 -12.71 -15.08 7.36
C PRO A 131 -11.28 -14.53 7.23
N PRO A 132 -11.02 -13.25 7.54
CA PRO A 132 -9.69 -12.65 7.46
C PRO A 132 -8.57 -13.46 8.11
N GLY A 133 -8.83 -14.03 9.29
CA GLY A 133 -7.86 -14.85 10.03
C GLY A 133 -7.69 -16.29 9.53
N SER A 134 -8.34 -16.68 8.43
CA SER A 134 -8.32 -18.06 7.90
C SER A 134 -7.47 -18.23 6.65
N ILE A 135 -6.79 -17.18 6.20
CA ILE A 135 -6.01 -17.15 4.96
C ILE A 135 -4.56 -16.71 5.24
N GLY A 136 -3.64 -17.12 4.36
CA GLY A 136 -2.34 -16.48 4.25
C GLY A 136 -2.44 -15.31 3.28
N TYR A 137 -2.15 -14.08 3.73
CA TYR A 137 -2.07 -12.94 2.81
C TYR A 137 -0.76 -13.00 2.05
N LEU A 138 -0.85 -12.88 0.73
CA LEU A 138 0.31 -12.72 -0.14
C LEU A 138 0.47 -11.23 -0.46
N PRO A 139 1.65 -10.78 -0.94
CA PRO A 139 1.78 -9.46 -1.55
C PRO A 139 0.68 -9.32 -2.62
N PRO A 140 -0.09 -8.22 -2.65
CA PRO A 140 -1.19 -8.09 -3.59
C PRO A 140 -0.69 -8.25 -5.03
N ILE A 141 0.52 -7.73 -5.31
CA ILE A 141 1.26 -8.04 -6.53
C ILE A 141 2.40 -9.00 -6.20
N ALA A 142 2.19 -10.30 -6.45
CA ALA A 142 3.17 -11.34 -6.09
C ALA A 142 4.42 -11.38 -7.00
N ALA A 143 4.31 -10.88 -8.24
CA ALA A 143 5.39 -10.96 -9.23
C ALA A 143 5.51 -9.68 -10.10
N PRO A 144 5.75 -8.50 -9.48
CA PRO A 144 6.02 -7.28 -10.23
C PRO A 144 7.30 -7.45 -11.06
N SER A 145 7.41 -6.74 -12.19
CA SER A 145 8.68 -6.80 -12.95
C SER A 145 9.80 -6.07 -12.21
N LYS A 146 9.45 -5.06 -11.42
CA LYS A 146 10.35 -4.29 -10.57
C LYS A 146 9.61 -3.63 -9.41
N VAL A 147 10.34 -3.45 -8.32
CA VAL A 147 9.98 -2.57 -7.20
C VAL A 147 10.96 -1.42 -7.20
N ILE A 148 10.46 -0.20 -7.33
CA ILE A 148 11.23 1.04 -7.35
C ILE A 148 10.95 1.77 -6.04
N SER A 149 11.99 2.13 -5.30
CA SER A 149 11.87 2.91 -4.07
C SER A 149 12.54 4.26 -4.25
N LEU A 150 11.82 5.33 -3.91
CA LEU A 150 12.37 6.67 -3.91
C LEU A 150 13.24 6.91 -2.67
N ALA A 151 14.30 7.70 -2.84
CA ALA A 151 15.19 8.10 -1.76
C ALA A 151 15.12 9.62 -1.57
N GLY A 152 14.93 10.06 -0.31
CA GLY A 152 14.90 11.50 0.01
C GLY A 152 13.74 12.26 -0.63
N ALA A 153 12.62 11.59 -0.90
CA ALA A 153 11.52 12.15 -1.68
C ALA A 153 10.51 12.98 -0.87
N TYR A 154 10.76 13.22 0.42
CA TYR A 154 9.93 14.07 1.27
C TYR A 154 10.72 15.30 1.68
N GLN A 155 10.06 16.45 1.63
CA GLN A 155 10.55 17.73 2.14
C GLN A 155 10.89 17.61 3.63
N ARG A 156 12.07 18.11 3.99
CA ARG A 156 12.64 18.12 5.34
C ARG A 156 12.96 19.54 5.79
N THR A 157 12.29 20.53 5.22
CA THR A 157 12.46 21.93 5.56
C THR A 157 12.21 22.13 7.05
N LEU A 158 13.16 22.78 7.72
CA LEU A 158 13.08 23.05 9.14
C LEU A 158 12.03 24.12 9.44
N PRO A 159 11.53 24.21 10.69
CA PRO A 159 10.54 25.24 11.07
C PRO A 159 10.99 26.69 10.84
N ASP A 160 12.30 26.94 10.75
CA ASP A 160 12.87 28.26 10.44
C ASP A 160 13.00 28.55 8.93
N GLY A 161 12.56 27.63 8.07
CA GLY A 161 12.60 27.74 6.61
C GLY A 161 13.90 27.25 5.98
N THR A 162 14.86 26.75 6.77
CA THR A 162 16.11 26.20 6.24
C THR A 162 15.82 24.90 5.47
N PRO A 163 16.26 24.78 4.20
CA PRO A 163 16.13 23.53 3.45
C PRO A 163 16.82 22.37 4.17
N GLY A 164 16.12 21.25 4.25
CA GLY A 164 16.66 19.99 4.74
C GLY A 164 17.47 19.25 3.66
N ALA A 165 18.05 18.12 4.05
CA ALA A 165 18.69 17.24 3.08
C ALA A 165 17.66 16.78 2.03
N TRP A 166 18.04 16.89 0.74
CA TRP A 166 17.26 16.52 -0.45
C TRP A 166 16.14 17.49 -0.88
N ASP A 167 15.93 18.60 -0.16
CA ASP A 167 14.91 19.61 -0.55
C ASP A 167 15.25 20.30 -1.88
N ASP A 168 16.54 20.50 -2.17
CA ASP A 168 17.02 21.13 -3.42
C ASP A 168 17.32 20.11 -4.53
N ALA A 169 16.77 18.90 -4.45
CA ALA A 169 16.97 17.90 -5.50
C ALA A 169 16.36 18.37 -6.82
N GLU A 170 17.14 18.32 -7.90
CA GLU A 170 16.65 18.67 -9.24
C GLU A 170 15.83 17.54 -9.87
N TYR A 171 16.07 16.29 -9.44
CA TYR A 171 15.44 15.09 -9.99
C TYR A 171 15.15 14.04 -8.91
N PRO A 172 14.11 13.21 -9.07
CA PRO A 172 13.85 12.08 -8.19
C PRO A 172 15.04 11.11 -8.13
N SER A 173 15.45 10.78 -6.91
CA SER A 173 16.41 9.70 -6.65
C SER A 173 15.69 8.40 -6.34
N PHE A 174 16.14 7.29 -6.91
CA PHE A 174 15.50 5.98 -6.70
C PHE A 174 16.51 4.82 -6.77
N PHE A 175 16.10 3.67 -6.24
CA PHE A 175 16.81 2.40 -6.36
C PHE A 175 15.80 1.26 -6.58
N PHE A 176 16.31 0.09 -6.92
CA PHE A 176 15.50 -1.11 -7.10
C PHE A 176 15.59 -2.01 -5.88
N LYS A 177 14.45 -2.58 -5.49
CA LYS A 177 14.37 -3.71 -4.56
C LYS A 177 14.10 -4.98 -5.34
N SER A 178 14.68 -6.10 -4.88
CA SER A 178 14.43 -7.41 -5.48
C SER A 178 12.96 -7.82 -5.32
N PRO A 179 12.23 -8.20 -6.39
CA PRO A 179 10.89 -8.78 -6.23
C PRO A 179 10.85 -10.02 -5.33
N ALA A 180 11.97 -10.75 -5.18
CA ALA A 180 12.06 -11.90 -4.29
C ALA A 180 12.02 -11.52 -2.80
N SER A 181 12.27 -10.26 -2.45
CA SER A 181 12.19 -9.77 -1.07
C SER A 181 10.77 -9.47 -0.57
N LEU A 182 9.77 -9.63 -1.44
CA LEU A 182 8.38 -9.36 -1.09
C LEU A 182 7.89 -10.27 0.04
N ALA A 183 7.18 -9.67 1.00
CA ALA A 183 6.48 -10.38 2.07
C ALA A 183 5.02 -9.91 2.15
N GLY A 184 4.10 -10.83 2.37
CA GLY A 184 2.69 -10.52 2.53
C GLY A 184 2.39 -9.96 3.93
N HIS A 185 1.14 -9.56 4.13
CA HIS A 185 0.66 -9.20 5.47
C HIS A 185 0.70 -10.42 6.38
N GLY A 186 1.20 -10.26 7.61
CA GLY A 186 1.34 -11.32 8.59
C GLY A 186 2.51 -12.27 8.35
N THR A 187 3.20 -12.18 7.21
CA THR A 187 4.46 -12.90 6.99
C THR A 187 5.56 -12.31 7.86
N ASP A 188 6.41 -13.15 8.45
CA ASP A 188 7.48 -12.67 9.33
C ASP A 188 8.58 -11.94 8.54
N ILE A 189 9.13 -10.88 9.15
CA ILE A 189 10.39 -10.24 8.72
C ILE A 189 11.52 -10.94 9.47
N ASN A 190 12.37 -11.67 8.76
CA ASN A 190 13.43 -12.46 9.37
C ASN A 190 14.79 -11.74 9.33
N LEU A 191 15.37 -11.48 10.50
CA LEU A 191 16.69 -10.83 10.65
C LEU A 191 17.84 -11.84 10.76
N TRP A 192 17.54 -13.14 10.81
CA TRP A 192 18.49 -14.16 11.22
C TRP A 192 19.77 -14.19 10.39
N GLY A 193 20.89 -14.44 11.09
CA GLY A 193 22.19 -14.71 10.48
C GLY A 193 22.89 -13.50 9.88
N LEU A 194 22.20 -12.36 9.80
CA LEU A 194 22.69 -11.15 9.15
C LEU A 194 22.63 -9.93 10.06
N LEU A 195 21.61 -9.81 10.94
CA LEU A 195 21.33 -8.56 11.64
C LEU A 195 20.82 -8.75 13.07
N THR A 196 21.07 -7.74 13.90
CA THR A 196 20.45 -7.60 15.23
C THR A 196 19.30 -6.61 15.23
N THR A 197 19.34 -5.63 14.32
CA THR A 197 18.26 -4.65 14.13
C THR A 197 18.00 -4.40 12.64
N GLY A 198 16.78 -3.99 12.35
CA GLY A 198 16.38 -3.46 11.04
C GLY A 198 15.90 -2.01 11.17
N VAL A 199 15.87 -1.31 10.04
CA VAL A 199 15.24 0.01 9.94
C VAL A 199 13.89 -0.17 9.23
N TYR A 200 12.86 0.38 9.87
CA TYR A 200 11.48 0.36 9.44
C TYR A 200 11.16 1.65 8.67
N GLU A 201 10.63 1.52 7.46
CA GLU A 201 10.37 2.66 6.59
C GLU A 201 8.94 2.49 6.02
N PRO A 202 7.89 3.00 6.70
CA PRO A 202 6.52 2.94 6.23
C PRO A 202 6.33 3.86 5.01
N GLU A 203 5.89 3.29 3.89
CA GLU A 203 5.75 4.01 2.64
C GLU A 203 4.38 3.82 1.99
N PHE A 204 3.92 4.90 1.34
CA PHE A 204 2.85 4.84 0.36
C PHE A 204 3.42 4.28 -0.96
N ALA A 205 2.73 3.31 -1.54
CA ALA A 205 3.16 2.63 -2.76
C ALA A 205 2.12 2.73 -3.88
N ILE A 206 2.59 3.09 -5.06
CA ILE A 206 1.83 3.24 -6.30
C ILE A 206 1.96 1.95 -7.10
N VAL A 207 0.87 1.47 -7.68
CA VAL A 207 0.86 0.30 -8.56
C VAL A 207 0.48 0.72 -9.97
N ILE A 208 1.37 0.43 -10.92
CA ILE A 208 1.16 0.73 -12.34
C ILE A 208 0.12 -0.23 -12.91
N GLY A 209 -0.91 0.32 -13.54
CA GLY A 209 -2.01 -0.40 -14.18
C GLY A 209 -1.81 -0.65 -15.66
N ARG A 210 -1.12 0.26 -16.34
CA ARG A 210 -0.92 0.21 -17.80
C ARG A 210 0.53 0.47 -18.14
N LYS A 211 1.00 -0.12 -19.25
CA LYS A 211 2.36 0.11 -19.74
C LYS A 211 2.59 1.59 -19.98
N ALA A 212 3.56 2.18 -19.28
CA ALA A 212 3.94 3.59 -19.38
C ALA A 212 5.36 3.73 -19.93
N ARG A 213 5.54 4.58 -20.95
CA ARG A 213 6.84 4.91 -21.55
C ARG A 213 6.80 6.36 -22.03
N ALA A 214 7.67 7.19 -21.47
CA ALA A 214 7.74 8.62 -21.74
C ALA A 214 6.38 9.32 -21.65
N VAL A 215 5.62 9.03 -20.59
CA VAL A 215 4.30 9.64 -20.35
C VAL A 215 4.48 11.01 -19.72
N SER A 216 3.58 11.95 -20.04
CA SER A 216 3.59 13.27 -19.41
C SER A 216 3.08 13.18 -17.96
N ALA A 217 3.46 14.15 -17.11
CA ALA A 217 2.93 14.22 -15.74
C ALA A 217 1.40 14.40 -15.75
N ALA A 218 0.85 15.17 -16.70
CA ALA A 218 -0.59 15.38 -16.81
C ALA A 218 -1.39 14.08 -17.06
N GLU A 219 -0.78 13.09 -17.72
CA GLU A 219 -1.41 11.80 -18.04
C GLU A 219 -1.00 10.68 -17.07
N ALA A 220 0.00 10.92 -16.21
CA ALA A 220 0.69 9.88 -15.45
C ALA A 220 -0.25 9.08 -14.54
N LEU A 221 -1.19 9.74 -13.86
CA LEU A 221 -2.15 9.07 -12.97
C LEU A 221 -3.13 8.16 -13.71
N ASP A 222 -3.32 8.35 -15.02
CA ASP A 222 -4.14 7.43 -15.82
C ASP A 222 -3.46 6.07 -16.00
N TYR A 223 -2.16 5.97 -15.78
CA TYR A 223 -1.41 4.71 -15.85
C TYR A 223 -1.38 3.96 -14.53
N VAL A 224 -1.94 4.52 -13.45
CA VAL A 224 -2.04 3.88 -12.13
C VAL A 224 -3.32 3.04 -12.06
N VAL A 225 -3.23 1.81 -11.53
CA VAL A 225 -4.41 0.99 -11.19
C VAL A 225 -4.88 1.28 -9.77
N GLY A 226 -3.94 1.56 -8.87
CA GLY A 226 -4.25 1.81 -7.48
C GLY A 226 -3.01 1.94 -6.62
N TYR A 227 -3.24 1.81 -5.32
CA TYR A 227 -2.26 2.08 -4.28
C TYR A 227 -2.27 0.99 -3.21
N THR A 228 -1.13 0.83 -2.56
CA THR A 228 -0.92 -0.11 -1.46
C THR A 228 0.06 0.48 -0.45
N MET A 229 0.41 -0.31 0.55
CA MET A 229 1.36 0.05 1.61
C MET A 229 2.59 -0.82 1.47
N MET A 230 3.75 -0.22 1.71
CA MET A 230 5.02 -0.95 1.72
C MET A 230 5.80 -0.59 2.98
N ASN A 231 6.61 -1.54 3.45
CA ASN A 231 7.68 -1.27 4.40
C ASN A 231 9.02 -1.46 3.66
N ASP A 232 9.78 -0.39 3.44
CA ASP A 232 11.14 -0.48 2.89
C ASP A 232 12.14 -0.85 3.99
N VAL A 233 12.13 -2.13 4.39
CA VAL A 233 13.06 -2.58 5.43
C VAL A 233 14.49 -2.41 4.94
N SER A 234 15.31 -1.74 5.74
CA SER A 234 16.71 -1.54 5.43
C SER A 234 17.63 -2.00 6.56
N SER A 235 18.80 -2.48 6.17
CA SER A 235 19.89 -2.81 7.08
C SER A 235 20.93 -1.71 7.10
N ARG A 236 21.42 -1.36 8.29
CA ARG A 236 22.55 -0.44 8.47
C ARG A 236 23.86 -1.14 8.83
N ASP A 237 23.76 -2.39 9.31
CA ASP A 237 24.91 -3.16 9.80
C ASP A 237 25.46 -4.12 8.73
N LEU A 238 24.76 -4.32 7.62
CA LEU A 238 25.22 -5.17 6.54
C LEU A 238 26.47 -4.60 5.87
N PRO A 239 27.54 -5.41 5.68
CA PRO A 239 28.67 -5.00 4.87
C PRO A 239 28.23 -4.65 3.44
N MET A 240 28.54 -3.44 2.99
CA MET A 240 28.07 -2.92 1.70
C MET A 240 28.83 -3.48 0.48
N GLY A 241 29.79 -4.39 0.71
CA GLY A 241 30.74 -4.83 -0.30
C GLY A 241 31.63 -3.68 -0.80
N ALA A 242 32.37 -3.94 -1.88
CA ALA A 242 33.26 -2.93 -2.48
C ALA A 242 32.52 -1.88 -3.34
N HIS A 243 31.26 -2.15 -3.72
CA HIS A 243 30.47 -1.27 -4.59
C HIS A 243 29.27 -0.69 -3.82
N PRO A 244 29.33 0.58 -3.37
CA PRO A 244 28.33 1.18 -2.48
C PRO A 244 26.90 1.12 -3.03
N VAL A 245 26.71 1.30 -4.34
CA VAL A 245 25.38 1.20 -4.97
C VAL A 245 24.82 -0.22 -4.90
N GLN A 246 25.67 -1.23 -5.05
CA GLN A 246 25.25 -2.63 -4.93
C GLN A 246 24.87 -2.94 -3.49
N GLY A 247 25.72 -2.58 -2.55
CA GLY A 247 25.44 -2.73 -1.12
C GLY A 247 24.13 -2.04 -0.73
N GLY A 248 23.87 -0.85 -1.28
CA GLY A 248 22.68 -0.04 -0.99
C GLY A 248 21.41 -0.81 -1.30
N SER A 249 21.28 -1.31 -2.53
CA SER A 249 20.13 -2.12 -2.93
C SER A 249 20.07 -3.45 -2.20
N MET A 250 21.21 -4.13 -1.97
CA MET A 250 21.25 -5.41 -1.27
C MET A 250 20.82 -5.30 0.20
N SER A 251 21.22 -4.23 0.88
CA SER A 251 20.83 -3.95 2.27
C SER A 251 19.32 -3.76 2.46
N LYS A 252 18.58 -3.58 1.35
CA LYS A 252 17.14 -3.38 1.28
C LYS A 252 16.40 -4.51 0.55
N SER A 253 17.10 -5.54 0.10
CA SER A 253 16.54 -6.57 -0.78
C SER A 253 16.74 -7.98 -0.26
N LEU A 254 17.03 -8.14 1.04
CA LEU A 254 16.99 -9.46 1.67
C LEU A 254 15.58 -10.04 1.63
N ASP A 255 15.46 -11.36 1.70
CA ASP A 255 14.15 -12.00 1.82
C ASP A 255 13.35 -11.38 2.98
N SER A 256 12.05 -11.17 2.77
CA SER A 256 11.13 -10.47 3.69
C SER A 256 11.35 -8.96 3.92
N PHE A 257 12.30 -8.31 3.23
CA PHE A 257 12.59 -6.87 3.43
C PHE A 257 11.71 -5.93 2.60
N THR A 258 10.73 -6.48 1.89
CA THR A 258 9.71 -5.70 1.18
C THR A 258 8.30 -6.17 1.55
N PRO A 259 7.87 -6.04 2.82
CA PRO A 259 6.46 -6.22 3.14
C PRO A 259 5.60 -5.29 2.29
N LEU A 260 4.58 -5.84 1.62
CA LEU A 260 3.70 -5.14 0.69
C LEU A 260 2.27 -5.63 0.87
N GLY A 261 1.30 -4.72 0.90
CA GLY A 261 -0.13 -5.08 0.99
C GLY A 261 -0.81 -4.52 2.23
N PRO A 262 -1.80 -5.22 2.82
CA PRO A 262 -2.41 -6.48 2.37
C PRO A 262 -3.23 -6.33 1.08
N TYR A 263 -3.65 -5.11 0.75
CA TYR A 263 -4.62 -4.85 -0.31
C TYR A 263 -4.04 -3.98 -1.42
N LEU A 264 -4.55 -4.18 -2.64
CA LEU A 264 -4.56 -3.16 -3.68
C LEU A 264 -5.89 -2.40 -3.58
N THR A 265 -5.79 -1.11 -3.29
CA THR A 265 -6.94 -0.19 -3.28
C THR A 265 -6.97 0.55 -4.60
N LEU A 266 -8.09 0.53 -5.31
CA LEU A 266 -8.18 1.13 -6.63
C LEU A 266 -8.09 2.66 -6.56
N LYS A 267 -7.57 3.27 -7.63
CA LYS A 267 -7.31 4.72 -7.65
C LYS A 267 -8.57 5.56 -7.44
N GLU A 268 -9.75 5.09 -7.87
CA GLU A 268 -11.00 5.83 -7.65
C GLU A 268 -11.38 5.96 -6.17
N ASP A 269 -10.89 5.06 -5.32
CA ASP A 269 -11.11 5.07 -3.87
C ASP A 269 -10.03 5.90 -3.12
N VAL A 270 -9.11 6.54 -3.86
CA VAL A 270 -8.01 7.38 -3.36
C VAL A 270 -7.90 8.64 -4.23
N PRO A 271 -8.77 9.65 -4.00
CA PRO A 271 -8.95 10.77 -4.93
C PRO A 271 -7.74 11.72 -5.03
N ASP A 272 -6.91 11.81 -3.99
CA ASP A 272 -5.70 12.63 -3.99
C ASP A 272 -4.49 11.83 -3.45
N PRO A 273 -3.64 11.29 -4.33
CA PRO A 273 -2.45 10.53 -3.91
C PRO A 273 -1.36 11.41 -3.30
N ASN A 274 -1.43 12.73 -3.50
CA ASN A 274 -0.49 13.72 -2.97
C ASN A 274 -0.99 14.34 -1.65
N ASN A 275 -1.97 13.73 -0.97
CA ASN A 275 -2.43 14.17 0.35
C ASN A 275 -2.93 13.03 1.23
N ILE A 276 -2.03 12.10 1.56
CA ILE A 276 -2.34 10.91 2.35
C ILE A 276 -1.39 10.79 3.54
N GLY A 277 -1.97 10.66 4.74
CA GLY A 277 -1.22 10.45 5.97
C GLY A 277 -0.48 9.11 5.99
N VAL A 278 0.79 9.16 6.39
CA VAL A 278 1.69 8.01 6.55
C VAL A 278 1.91 7.78 8.04
N VAL A 279 1.66 6.56 8.51
CA VAL A 279 1.81 6.20 9.93
C VAL A 279 2.59 4.90 10.06
N GLY A 280 3.65 4.96 10.87
CA GLY A 280 4.43 3.81 11.31
C GLY A 280 4.15 3.51 12.78
N VAL A 281 4.01 2.23 13.10
CA VAL A 281 3.73 1.75 14.46
C VAL A 281 4.68 0.60 14.79
N ILE A 282 5.28 0.61 15.98
CA ILE A 282 6.06 -0.51 16.52
C ILE A 282 5.45 -0.90 17.87
N ASN A 283 5.04 -2.16 18.03
CA ASN A 283 4.39 -2.66 19.25
C ASN A 283 3.19 -1.83 19.73
N GLY A 284 2.41 -1.27 18.79
CA GLY A 284 1.26 -0.41 19.09
C GLY A 284 1.60 1.06 19.36
N GLU A 285 2.89 1.41 19.44
CA GLU A 285 3.35 2.78 19.62
C GLU A 285 3.57 3.46 18.27
N ARG A 286 2.85 4.55 18.04
CA ARG A 286 3.00 5.38 16.83
C ARG A 286 4.34 6.11 16.87
N HIS A 287 5.10 5.99 15.79
CA HIS A 287 6.32 6.79 15.62
C HIS A 287 5.98 8.28 15.45
N ILE A 288 6.84 9.14 15.98
CA ILE A 288 6.74 10.60 15.84
C ILE A 288 8.03 11.09 15.19
N TRP A 289 7.89 11.62 13.98
CA TRP A 289 8.98 12.22 13.24
C TRP A 289 9.38 13.56 13.88
N PRO A 290 10.68 13.91 13.89
CA PRO A 290 11.14 15.22 14.37
C PRO A 290 10.53 16.39 13.58
N ILE A 291 10.21 16.14 12.31
CA ILE A 291 9.54 17.08 11.41
C ILE A 291 8.14 16.49 11.12
N PRO A 292 7.04 17.25 11.26
CA PRO A 292 5.69 16.73 11.08
C PRO A 292 5.31 16.58 9.59
N ASN A 293 6.08 15.78 8.85
CA ASN A 293 5.98 15.58 7.40
C ASN A 293 5.46 14.19 7.00
N GLY A 294 4.76 13.49 7.90
CA GLY A 294 4.13 12.19 7.67
C GLY A 294 2.87 12.23 6.80
N ASN A 295 2.93 12.91 5.66
CA ASN A 295 1.86 12.98 4.65
C ASN A 295 2.48 13.12 3.25
N THR A 296 1.92 12.45 2.24
CA THR A 296 2.39 12.56 0.85
C THR A 296 2.31 13.97 0.26
N SER A 297 1.63 14.92 0.91
CA SER A 297 1.66 16.35 0.56
C SER A 297 3.03 17.00 0.76
N PHE A 298 3.93 16.33 1.49
CA PHE A 298 5.32 16.74 1.64
C PHE A 298 6.25 16.08 0.63
N LEU A 299 5.74 15.33 -0.36
CA LEU A 299 6.60 14.81 -1.41
C LEU A 299 7.29 15.96 -2.15
N THR A 300 8.61 15.89 -2.30
CA THR A 300 9.41 16.85 -3.07
C THR A 300 8.97 16.86 -4.53
N PHE A 301 8.64 15.67 -5.05
CA PHE A 301 8.09 15.47 -6.38
C PHE A 301 6.73 14.77 -6.25
N PRO A 302 5.64 15.38 -6.74
CA PRO A 302 4.33 14.73 -6.80
C PRO A 302 4.37 13.38 -7.53
N VAL A 303 3.40 12.52 -7.21
CA VAL A 303 3.31 11.15 -7.76
C VAL A 303 3.37 11.13 -9.29
N GLU A 304 2.67 12.06 -9.93
CA GLU A 304 2.64 12.21 -11.39
C GLU A 304 4.00 12.58 -12.00
N GLU A 305 4.78 13.42 -11.32
CA GLU A 305 6.12 13.82 -11.78
C GLU A 305 7.10 12.66 -11.67
N VAL A 306 7.01 11.88 -10.57
CA VAL A 306 7.82 10.67 -10.38
C VAL A 306 7.55 9.66 -11.50
N ILE A 307 6.28 9.39 -11.81
CA ILE A 307 5.91 8.46 -12.89
C ILE A 307 6.41 8.97 -14.23
N ALA A 308 6.22 10.24 -14.55
CA ALA A 308 6.71 10.84 -15.79
C ALA A 308 8.23 10.68 -15.92
N TYR A 309 8.97 11.08 -14.88
CA TYR A 309 10.42 10.98 -14.79
C TYR A 309 10.94 9.55 -14.99
N LEU A 310 10.35 8.58 -14.28
CA LEU A 310 10.72 7.17 -14.39
C LEU A 310 10.39 6.62 -15.78
N SER A 311 9.20 6.92 -16.30
CA SER A 311 8.72 6.39 -17.58
C SER A 311 9.56 6.87 -18.78
N GLU A 312 10.14 8.06 -18.71
CA GLU A 312 11.07 8.58 -19.71
C GLU A 312 12.33 7.72 -19.80
N ARG A 313 12.81 7.24 -18.66
CA ARG A 313 14.07 6.48 -18.53
C ARG A 313 13.86 4.98 -18.73
N MET A 314 12.76 4.42 -18.22
CA MET A 314 12.44 3.00 -18.32
C MET A 314 10.96 2.77 -18.65
N THR A 315 10.64 1.64 -19.27
CA THR A 315 9.23 1.25 -19.42
C THR A 315 8.71 0.76 -18.06
N LEU A 316 7.61 1.35 -17.60
CA LEU A 316 6.83 0.85 -16.47
C LEU A 316 5.79 -0.14 -16.99
N LEU A 317 5.67 -1.29 -16.35
CA LEU A 317 4.78 -2.38 -16.73
C LEU A 317 3.62 -2.52 -15.73
N PRO A 318 2.45 -3.02 -16.17
CA PRO A 318 1.37 -3.39 -15.26
C PRO A 318 1.87 -4.26 -14.09
N GLY A 319 1.48 -3.90 -12.88
CA GLY A 319 1.92 -4.51 -11.63
C GLY A 319 3.22 -3.95 -11.05
N ASP A 320 3.99 -3.12 -11.76
CA ASP A 320 5.17 -2.50 -11.15
C ASP A 320 4.80 -1.62 -9.96
N VAL A 321 5.66 -1.65 -8.95
CA VAL A 321 5.46 -0.93 -7.68
C VAL A 321 6.46 0.21 -7.59
N ILE A 322 5.97 1.41 -7.27
CA ILE A 322 6.77 2.59 -6.97
C ILE A 322 6.44 3.02 -5.54
N ALA A 323 7.40 2.90 -4.63
CA ALA A 323 7.25 3.31 -3.24
C ALA A 323 7.89 4.68 -3.02
N THR A 324 7.20 5.52 -2.27
CA THR A 324 7.46 6.97 -2.23
C THR A 324 8.55 7.40 -1.26
N GLY A 325 9.21 6.48 -0.57
CA GLY A 325 10.12 6.81 0.51
C GLY A 325 9.39 7.09 1.82
N VAL A 326 10.17 7.32 2.87
CA VAL A 326 9.71 7.76 4.19
C VAL A 326 10.22 9.18 4.47
N PRO A 327 9.49 9.99 5.27
CA PRO A 327 9.94 11.33 5.59
C PRO A 327 11.34 11.37 6.23
N GLN A 328 11.60 10.49 7.20
CA GLN A 328 12.93 10.26 7.75
C GLN A 328 13.09 8.80 8.19
N PRO A 329 14.16 8.08 7.78
CA PRO A 329 14.35 6.67 8.10
C PRO A 329 15.04 6.48 9.46
N THR A 330 14.33 6.76 10.54
CA THR A 330 14.88 6.75 11.92
C THR A 330 14.31 5.64 12.80
N MET A 331 13.33 4.87 12.30
CA MET A 331 12.64 3.85 13.08
C MET A 331 13.47 2.56 13.09
N ILE A 332 14.02 2.21 14.25
CA ILE A 332 14.78 0.96 14.43
C ILE A 332 13.87 -0.06 15.10
N PHE A 333 13.93 -1.30 14.64
CA PHE A 333 13.27 -2.44 15.27
C PHE A 333 14.21 -3.64 15.42
N ALA A 334 13.81 -4.57 16.28
CA ALA A 334 14.53 -5.79 16.61
C ALA A 334 13.58 -6.99 16.68
N GLU A 335 14.16 -8.18 16.84
CA GLU A 335 13.44 -9.44 17.05
C GLU A 335 12.35 -9.32 18.13
N GLY A 336 11.21 -9.97 17.88
CA GLY A 336 10.08 -10.05 18.80
C GLY A 336 9.11 -8.88 18.71
N GLN A 337 9.45 -7.82 17.97
CA GLN A 337 8.57 -6.69 17.76
C GLN A 337 7.58 -6.94 16.61
N VAL A 338 6.47 -6.20 16.64
CA VAL A 338 5.48 -6.15 15.56
C VAL A 338 5.49 -4.74 14.97
N VAL A 339 5.64 -4.64 13.65
CA VAL A 339 5.64 -3.37 12.93
C VAL A 339 4.37 -3.25 12.10
N GLU A 340 3.81 -2.04 12.00
CA GLU A 340 2.62 -1.77 11.21
C GLU A 340 2.72 -0.50 10.38
N VAL A 341 2.44 -0.62 9.08
CA VAL A 341 2.28 0.51 8.15
C VAL A 341 0.79 0.79 8.03
N ARG A 342 0.38 2.03 8.27
CA ARG A 342 -0.99 2.49 8.04
C ARG A 342 -0.95 3.74 7.17
N ILE A 343 -1.62 3.70 6.02
CA ILE A 343 -1.62 4.80 5.06
C ILE A 343 -3.07 5.17 4.75
N GLY A 344 -3.49 6.38 5.13
CA GLY A 344 -4.85 6.90 4.88
C GLY A 344 -5.96 5.86 5.06
N ASN A 345 -6.70 5.58 3.98
CA ASN A 345 -7.76 4.58 3.91
C ASN A 345 -7.30 3.25 3.27
N LEU A 346 -6.00 2.96 3.16
CA LEU A 346 -5.47 1.75 2.52
C LEU A 346 -5.49 0.51 3.42
N GLY A 347 -5.74 0.69 4.72
CA GLY A 347 -5.80 -0.38 5.71
C GLY A 347 -4.56 -0.44 6.59
N THR A 348 -4.12 -1.65 6.96
CA THR A 348 -2.92 -1.86 7.79
C THR A 348 -2.12 -3.04 7.27
N LEU A 349 -0.84 -2.81 7.00
CA LEU A 349 0.16 -3.86 6.77
C LEU A 349 0.85 -4.14 8.10
N ARG A 350 0.82 -5.39 8.58
CA ARG A 350 1.40 -5.79 9.86
C ARG A 350 2.31 -6.98 9.64
N ASN A 351 3.50 -6.96 10.23
CA ASN A 351 4.46 -8.05 10.17
C ASN A 351 5.14 -8.21 11.54
N LYS A 352 5.42 -9.44 11.94
CA LYS A 352 6.22 -9.74 13.13
C LYS A 352 7.68 -9.87 12.73
N VAL A 353 8.58 -9.42 13.59
CA VAL A 353 10.02 -9.53 13.40
C VAL A 353 10.52 -10.76 14.14
N VAL A 354 11.26 -11.61 13.45
CA VAL A 354 11.83 -12.85 13.99
C VAL A 354 13.32 -12.93 13.69
N SER A 355 14.03 -13.81 14.40
CA SER A 355 15.39 -14.20 14.06
C SER A 355 15.47 -15.74 14.06
N GLU A 356 14.81 -16.35 13.08
CA GLU A 356 14.73 -17.81 12.97
C GLU A 356 15.76 -18.37 11.98
N PRO A 357 16.53 -19.40 12.39
CA PRO A 357 17.47 -20.07 11.51
C PRO A 357 16.85 -20.60 10.23
N ILE A 358 17.44 -20.23 9.09
CA ILE A 358 17.08 -20.85 7.80
C ILE A 358 17.65 -22.28 7.81
N PRO A 359 16.81 -23.33 7.68
CA PRO A 359 17.29 -24.71 7.71
C PRO A 359 18.38 -24.96 6.68
N GLY A 360 19.53 -25.49 7.12
CA GLY A 360 20.66 -25.80 6.25
C GLY A 360 21.52 -24.60 5.83
N HIS A 361 21.21 -23.38 6.27
CA HIS A 361 22.04 -22.21 5.99
C HIS A 361 23.15 -22.05 7.04
N THR A 362 24.34 -21.68 6.59
CA THR A 362 25.45 -21.24 7.44
C THR A 362 25.90 -19.86 6.93
N PRO A 363 25.91 -18.81 7.77
CA PRO A 363 26.31 -17.47 7.33
C PRO A 363 27.70 -17.45 6.70
N ILE A 364 27.81 -16.77 5.56
CA ILE A 364 29.08 -16.58 4.84
C ILE A 364 30.02 -15.77 5.74
N GLN A 365 31.22 -16.32 5.99
CA GLN A 365 32.26 -15.62 6.73
C GLN A 365 33.06 -14.70 5.79
N PRO A 366 33.46 -13.50 6.24
CA PRO A 366 34.36 -12.64 5.47
C PRO A 366 35.63 -13.40 5.08
N ARG A 367 36.14 -13.15 3.87
CA ARG A 367 37.43 -13.68 3.45
C ARG A 367 38.51 -13.03 4.33
N ILE A 368 39.23 -13.85 5.09
CA ILE A 368 40.44 -13.40 5.79
C ILE A 368 41.49 -13.16 4.70
N VAL A 369 41.96 -11.91 4.60
CA VAL A 369 43.10 -11.56 3.74
C VAL A 369 44.33 -11.60 4.65
N GLU A 370 45.19 -12.59 4.44
CA GLU A 370 46.53 -12.66 5.06
C GLU A 370 47.51 -11.71 4.38
#